data_AF-A0A6A4RAF0-F1
#
_entry.id   AF-A0A6A4RAF0-F1
#
_cell.length_a   1.000
_cell.length_b   1.000
_cell.length_c   1.000
_cell.angle_alpha   90.00
_cell.angle_beta   90.00
_cell.angle_gamma   90.00
#
_symmetry.space_group_name_H-M   'P 1'
#
loop_
_entity.id
_entity.type
_entity.pdbx_description
1 polymer ?
#
loop_
_entity_poly.entity_id
_entity_poly.type
_entity_poly.pdbx_seq_one_letter_code
_entity_poly.pdbx_strand_id
1 'polypeptide(L)' 'MRYPASEKLEIIRLVEGSHMSARLTLAKLGIPRTTFYRWYDRYLQRGEAGLQDQSPKPKHVWNRIPDEVRRKVVKLA' A
#
# COMPACT_ATOMS: atom_id res chain seq x y z
N MET A 1 8.42 4.13 -7.04
CA MET A 1 8.44 5.29 -6.12
C MET A 1 7.63 4.92 -4.89
N ARG A 2 8.24 4.92 -3.71
CA ARG A 2 7.58 4.47 -2.46
C ARG A 2 7.17 5.71 -1.69
N TYR A 3 5.87 5.98 -1.62
CA TYR A 3 5.32 7.10 -0.87
C TYR A 3 5.04 6.68 0.57
N PRO A 4 5.51 7.42 1.59
CA PRO A 4 5.09 7.23 2.96
C PRO A 4 3.59 7.53 3.11
N ALA A 5 2.98 7.03 4.19
CA ALA A 5 1.54 7.22 4.42
C ALA A 5 1.16 8.69 4.58
N SER A 6 2.05 9.50 5.20
CA SER A 6 1.88 10.94 5.37
C SER A 6 1.77 11.66 4.03
N GLU A 7 2.69 11.40 3.11
CA GLU A 7 2.70 12.05 1.79
C GLU A 7 1.47 11.66 0.96
N LYS A 8 1.03 10.39 1.02
CA LYS A 8 -0.22 9.96 0.37
C LYS A 8 -1.43 10.71 0.90
N LEU A 9 -1.48 10.94 2.21
CA LEU A 9 -2.57 11.66 2.86
C LEU A 9 -2.60 13.13 2.48
N GLU A 10 -1.43 13.78 2.43
CA GLU A 10 -1.30 15.16 1.95
C GLU A 10 -1.77 15.31 0.51
N ILE A 11 -1.40 14.36 -0.36
CA ILE A 11 -1.87 14.34 -1.75
C ILE A 11 -3.39 14.19 -1.83
N ILE A 12 -3.99 13.33 -1.01
CA ILE A 12 -5.45 13.17 -0.95
C ILE A 12 -6.13 14.46 -0.51
N ARG A 13 -5.68 15.07 0.59
CA ARG A 13 -6.21 16.35 1.10
C ARG A 13 -6.06 17.47 0.08
N LEU A 14 -4.92 17.53 -0.61
CA LEU A 14 -4.66 18.50 -1.67
C LEU A 14 -5.63 18.33 -2.84
N VAL A 15 -5.91 17.09 -3.24
CA VAL A 15 -6.86 16.81 -4.33
C VAL A 15 -8.30 17.10 -3.91
N GLU A 16 -8.69 16.79 -2.68
CA GLU A 16 -10.04 17.08 -2.15
C GLU A 16 -10.29 18.58 -1.93
N GLY A 17 -9.28 19.31 -1.47
CA GLY A 17 -9.36 20.76 -1.27
C GLY A 17 -9.15 21.58 -2.54
N SER A 18 -8.71 20.98 -3.65
CA SER A 18 -8.48 21.70 -4.89
C SER A 18 -9.78 21.87 -5.68
N HIS A 19 -10.03 23.10 -6.14
CA HIS A 19 -11.08 23.39 -7.12
C HIS A 19 -10.71 22.91 -8.54
N MET A 20 -9.47 22.44 -8.76
CA MET A 20 -9.03 21.89 -10.03
C MET A 20 -9.43 20.41 -10.15
N SER A 21 -9.60 19.94 -11.38
CA SER A 21 -9.82 18.51 -11.60
C SER A 21 -8.64 17.68 -11.05
N ALA A 22 -8.95 16.58 -10.34
CA ALA A 22 -7.95 15.65 -9.81
C ALA A 22 -6.93 15.21 -10.87
N ARG A 23 -7.36 15.06 -12.14
CA ARG A 23 -6.47 14.74 -13.26
C ARG A 23 -5.36 15.77 -13.44
N LEU A 24 -5.68 17.05 -13.41
CA LEU A 24 -4.68 18.12 -13.59
C LEU A 24 -3.73 18.18 -12.40
N THR A 25 -4.26 18.08 -11.18
CA THR A 25 -3.45 18.10 -9.95
C THR A 25 -2.47 16.93 -9.92
N LEU A 26 -2.93 15.72 -10.23
CA LEU A 26 -2.07 14.53 -10.27
C LEU A 26 -1.04 14.57 -11.40
N ALA A 27 -1.40 15.13 -12.56
CA ALA A 27 -0.47 15.32 -13.68
C ALA A 27 0.68 16.26 -13.30
N LYS A 28 0.39 17.36 -12.57
CA LYS A 28 1.40 18.28 -12.05
C LYS A 28 2.35 17.61 -11.04
N LEU A 29 1.82 16.69 -10.23
CA LEU A 29 2.59 15.93 -9.25
C LEU A 29 3.33 14.72 -9.86
N GLY A 30 3.11 14.42 -11.15
CA GLY A 30 3.68 13.24 -11.80
C GLY A 30 3.09 11.91 -11.29
N ILE A 31 1.93 11.93 -10.65
CA ILE A 31 1.32 10.74 -10.03
C ILE A 31 0.34 10.10 -11.03
N PRO A 32 0.51 8.81 -11.37
CA PRO A 32 -0.47 8.09 -12.16
C PRO A 32 -1.83 8.02 -11.46
N ARG A 33 -2.91 8.31 -12.19
CA ARG A 33 -4.29 8.26 -11.67
C ARG A 33 -4.64 6.93 -11.01
N THR A 34 -4.19 5.82 -11.61
CA THR A 34 -4.44 4.46 -11.10
C THR A 34 -3.83 4.24 -9.72
N THR A 35 -2.65 4.82 -9.46
CA THR A 35 -1.99 4.78 -8.16
C THR A 35 -2.76 5.60 -7.14
N PHE A 36 -3.17 6.82 -7.50
CA PHE A 36 -3.96 7.69 -6.63
C PHE A 36 -5.27 7.02 -6.20
N TYR A 37 -6.07 6.54 -7.15
CA TYR A 37 -7.36 5.92 -6.81
C TYR A 37 -7.20 4.65 -5.96
N ARG A 38 -6.11 3.87 -6.17
CA ARG A 38 -5.79 2.73 -5.29
C ARG A 38 -5.47 3.12 -3.85
N TRP A 39 -4.94 4.32 -3.62
CA TRP A 39 -4.75 4.85 -2.27
C TRP A 39 -6.05 5.43 -1.74
N TYR A 40 -6.80 6.13 -2.58
CA TYR A 40 -8.08 6.74 -2.23
C TYR A 40 -9.10 5.68 -1.80
N ASP A 41 -9.24 4.58 -2.53
CA ASP A 41 -10.11 3.46 -2.15
C ASP A 41 -9.71 2.86 -0.78
N ARG A 42 -8.41 2.75 -0.52
CA ARG A 42 -7.90 2.26 0.78
C ARG A 42 -8.16 3.25 1.90
N TYR A 43 -8.06 4.55 1.61
CA TYR A 43 -8.38 5.62 2.54
C TYR A 43 -9.88 5.63 2.86
N LEU A 44 -10.76 5.47 1.87
CA LEU A 44 -12.20 5.35 2.11
C LEU A 44 -12.57 4.13 2.95
N GLN A 45 -11.87 3.01 2.78
CA GLN A 45 -12.18 1.77 3.51
C GLN A 45 -11.62 1.74 4.95
N ARG A 46 -10.45 2.35 5.20
CA ARG A 46 -9.70 2.16 6.45
C ARG A 46 -9.14 3.46 7.04
N GLY A 47 -9.51 4.61 6.48
CA GLY A 47 -8.93 5.91 6.83
C GLY A 47 -7.42 5.97 6.57
N GLU A 48 -6.72 6.78 7.35
CA GLU A 48 -5.26 6.97 7.25
C GLU A 48 -4.48 5.65 7.44
N ALA A 49 -5.01 4.72 8.23
CA ALA A 49 -4.40 3.39 8.42
C ALA A 49 -4.33 2.56 7.13
N GLY A 50 -5.23 2.81 6.16
CA GLY A 50 -5.22 2.17 4.85
C GLY A 50 -4.06 2.60 3.94
N LEU A 51 -3.45 3.75 4.23
CA LEU A 51 -2.36 4.32 3.44
C LEU A 51 -0.98 3.79 3.85
N GLN A 52 -0.89 3.16 5.02
CA GLN A 52 0.31 2.49 5.49
C GLN A 52 0.70 1.34 4.56
N ASP A 53 2.00 1.18 4.39
CA ASP A 53 2.51 0.10 3.56
C ASP A 53 2.28 -1.22 4.27
N GLN A 54 1.59 -2.14 3.61
CA GLN A 54 1.35 -3.46 4.19
C GLN A 54 2.54 -4.35 3.87
N SER A 55 3.07 -5.03 4.90
CA SER A 55 4.06 -6.08 4.69
C SER A 55 3.53 -7.04 3.63
N PRO A 56 4.33 -7.38 2.59
CA PRO A 56 3.90 -8.34 1.60
C PRO A 56 3.53 -9.64 2.33
N LYS A 57 2.25 -10.00 2.29
CA LYS A 57 1.76 -11.30 2.73
C LYS A 57 1.51 -12.14 1.47
N PRO A 58 2.56 -12.73 0.86
CA PRO A 58 2.39 -13.58 -0.30
C PRO A 58 1.46 -14.75 0.08
N LYS A 59 0.32 -14.85 -0.61
CA LYS A 59 -0.65 -15.94 -0.41
C LYS A 59 -0.05 -17.31 -0.73
N HIS A 60 0.93 -17.35 -1.64
CA HIS A 60 1.59 -18.56 -2.07
C HIS A 60 3.10 -18.33 -2.06
N VAL A 61 3.82 -19.09 -1.24
CA VAL A 61 5.29 -19.10 -1.21
C VAL A 61 5.71 -20.45 -1.74
N TRP A 62 6.36 -20.46 -2.90
CA TRP A 62 6.74 -21.67 -3.64
C TRP A 62 7.66 -22.61 -2.82
N ASN A 63 8.37 -22.09 -1.82
CA ASN A 63 9.31 -22.82 -0.96
C ASN A 63 8.85 -23.00 0.51
N ARG A 64 7.54 -23.08 0.79
CA ARG A 64 7.08 -23.27 2.17
C ARG A 64 7.20 -24.75 2.59
N ILE A 65 8.28 -25.09 3.28
CA ILE A 65 8.44 -26.40 3.92
C ILE A 65 7.32 -26.57 4.97
N PRO A 66 6.59 -27.70 5.00
CA PRO A 66 5.57 -27.97 6.01
C PRO A 66 6.13 -27.83 7.43
N ASP A 67 5.37 -27.20 8.34
CA ASP A 67 5.82 -26.92 9.71
C ASP A 67 6.16 -28.20 10.51
N GLU A 68 5.63 -29.34 10.09
CA GLU A 68 5.97 -30.66 10.62
C GLU A 68 7.42 -31.05 10.32
N VAL A 69 7.93 -30.73 9.13
CA VAL A 69 9.33 -30.97 8.74
C VAL A 69 10.24 -29.97 9.46
N ARG A 70 9.83 -28.70 9.59
CA ARG A 70 10.57 -27.68 10.35
C ARG A 70 10.82 -28.09 11.80
N ARG A 71 9.82 -28.67 12.47
CA ARG A 71 9.94 -29.13 13.87
C ARG A 71 10.90 -30.31 14.04
N LYS A 72 11.08 -31.17 13.02
CA LYS A 72 12.03 -32.28 13.06
C LYS A 72 13.49 -31.81 12.98
N VAL A 73 13.75 -30.72 12.25
CA VAL A 73 15.11 -30.17 12.08
C VAL A 73 15.62 -29.48 13.36
N VAL A 74 14.74 -28.81 14.11
CA VAL A 74 15.11 -28.12 15.36
C VAL A 74 15.46 -29.10 16.50
N LYS A 75 15.03 -30.35 16.41
CA LYS A 75 15.26 -31.37 17.44
C LYS A 75 16.60 -32.11 17.30
N LEU A 76 17.40 -31.77 16.30
CA LEU A 76 18.67 -32.42 15.98
C LEU A 76 19.90 -31.52 16.23
N ALA A 77 19.73 -30.41 16.95
CA ALA A 77 20.80 -29.50 17.35
C ALA A 77 20.99 -29.52 18.87
#